data_AF-A0A5J5G521-F1
#
_entry.id   AF-A0A5J5G521-F1
#
_cell.length_a   1.000
_cell.length_b   1.000
_cell.length_c   1.000
_cell.angle_alpha   90.00
_cell.angle_beta   90.00
_cell.angle_gamma   90.00
#
_symmetry.space_group_name_H-M   'P 1'
#
loop_
_entity.id
_entity.type
_entity.pdbx_description
1 polymer ?
#
loop_
_entity_poly.entity_id
_entity_poly.type
_entity_poly.pdbx_seq_one_letter_code
_entity_poly.pdbx_strand_id
1 'polypeptide(L)'
;MLTREFLQKADCRTSFGIIEERLLLTPQQRQASLNHTLAERPDNCPVWVFGYGSLMWNPVFDADEICLATLNGWHRTFCLRLTSGRGTATHPGRMLALEPGGNTTGLAFRLPEATMREELELLWKREMVTGCYRPQWCSLDLHGGDTVTALAFVTEPAHPLVEKDTCIQHIAPLIACASGPLGTNAQYLFSLEQELKNYGMSDEELYELARQVRLLQQRDAAPGE
;
A
#
# COMPACT_ATOMS: atom_id res chain seq x y z
N MET A 1 -9.61 -8.65 7.54
CA MET A 1 -8.93 -8.46 6.25
C MET A 1 -9.93 -7.85 5.27
N LEU A 2 -9.51 -6.95 4.39
CA LEU A 2 -10.40 -6.39 3.35
C LEU A 2 -10.62 -7.45 2.28
N THR A 3 -11.87 -7.79 2.00
CA THR A 3 -12.25 -8.74 0.94
C THR A 3 -12.86 -8.02 -0.26
N ARG A 4 -12.80 -8.65 -1.43
CA ARG A 4 -13.45 -8.16 -2.66
C ARG A 4 -14.94 -7.89 -2.45
N GLU A 5 -15.66 -8.88 -1.91
CA GLU A 5 -17.11 -8.74 -1.61
C GLU A 5 -17.41 -7.58 -0.67
N PHE A 6 -16.53 -7.34 0.30
CA PHE A 6 -16.68 -6.24 1.22
C PHE A 6 -16.49 -4.89 0.52
N LEU A 7 -15.46 -4.72 -0.31
CA LEU A 7 -15.25 -3.48 -1.08
C LEU A 7 -16.34 -3.23 -2.14
N GLN A 8 -16.98 -4.28 -2.65
CA GLN A 8 -18.14 -4.15 -3.54
C GLN A 8 -19.35 -3.54 -2.80
N LYS A 9 -19.60 -3.97 -1.56
CA LYS A 9 -20.82 -3.62 -0.80
C LYS A 9 -20.65 -2.44 0.16
N ALA A 10 -19.45 -2.19 0.68
CA ALA A 10 -19.22 -1.27 1.78
C ALA A 10 -18.91 0.16 1.32
N ASP A 11 -19.36 1.14 2.11
CA ASP A 11 -18.83 2.51 2.05
C ASP A 11 -17.47 2.55 2.77
N CYS A 12 -16.53 3.33 2.24
CA CYS A 12 -15.16 3.43 2.74
C CYS A 12 -15.10 3.79 4.23
N ARG A 13 -16.10 4.53 4.73
CA ARG A 13 -16.28 4.87 6.16
C ARG A 13 -16.40 3.64 7.05
N THR A 14 -17.07 2.59 6.59
CA THR A 14 -17.23 1.33 7.34
C THR A 14 -16.01 0.41 7.21
N SER A 15 -15.21 0.60 6.17
CA SER A 15 -14.12 -0.30 5.81
C SER A 15 -12.83 -0.11 6.60
N PHE A 16 -12.58 1.11 7.04
CA PHE A 16 -11.30 1.48 7.66
C PHE A 16 -11.47 2.05 9.07
N GLY A 17 -12.68 2.15 9.60
CA GLY A 17 -12.95 2.78 10.89
C GLY A 17 -13.07 4.31 10.79
N ILE A 18 -12.91 5.01 11.92
CA ILE A 18 -13.10 6.46 11.98
C ILE A 18 -11.94 7.16 11.27
N ILE A 19 -12.24 7.79 10.13
CA ILE A 19 -11.34 8.66 9.38
C ILE A 19 -11.86 10.08 9.48
N GLU A 20 -10.98 11.06 9.63
CA GLU A 20 -11.35 12.47 9.61
C GLU A 20 -12.04 12.83 8.28
N GLU A 21 -13.23 13.42 8.34
CA GLU A 21 -14.06 13.64 7.15
C GLU A 21 -13.36 14.52 6.10
N ARG A 22 -12.55 15.49 6.53
CA ARG A 22 -11.74 16.34 5.65
C ARG A 22 -10.69 15.59 4.83
N LEU A 23 -10.28 14.41 5.28
CA LEU A 23 -9.30 13.57 4.58
C LEU A 23 -9.99 12.59 3.63
N LEU A 24 -11.27 12.28 3.83
CA LEU A 24 -11.97 11.29 3.00
C LEU A 24 -12.27 11.84 1.61
N LEU A 25 -11.79 11.15 0.58
CA LEU A 25 -12.29 11.38 -0.76
C LEU A 25 -13.74 10.91 -0.84
N THR A 26 -14.58 11.70 -1.50
CA THR A 26 -15.93 11.30 -1.86
C THR A 26 -15.91 10.25 -2.96
N PRO A 27 -16.99 9.46 -3.14
CA PRO A 27 -17.12 8.55 -4.28
C PRO A 27 -16.90 9.26 -5.62
N GLN A 28 -17.40 10.49 -5.77
CA GLN A 28 -17.26 11.30 -6.98
C GLN A 28 -15.80 11.71 -7.20
N GLN A 29 -15.08 12.13 -6.15
CA GLN A 29 -13.65 12.46 -6.27
C GLN A 29 -12.80 11.25 -6.64
N ARG A 30 -13.09 10.07 -6.06
CA ARG A 30 -12.43 8.82 -6.47
C ARG A 30 -12.71 8.49 -7.94
N GLN A 31 -13.96 8.59 -8.36
CA GLN A 31 -14.32 8.32 -9.76
C GLN A 31 -13.65 9.30 -10.72
N ALA A 32 -13.62 10.59 -10.37
CA ALA A 32 -12.95 11.62 -11.16
C ALA A 32 -11.44 11.35 -11.26
N SER A 33 -10.80 10.98 -10.15
CA SER A 33 -9.39 10.56 -10.14
C SER A 33 -9.15 9.36 -11.06
N LEU A 34 -9.96 8.31 -10.97
CA LEU A 34 -9.84 7.14 -11.84
C LEU A 34 -10.00 7.50 -13.32
N ASN A 35 -11.03 8.29 -13.65
CA ASN A 35 -11.29 8.73 -15.02
C ASN A 35 -10.11 9.55 -15.56
N HIS A 36 -9.56 10.47 -14.76
CA HIS A 36 -8.41 11.27 -15.14
C HIS A 36 -7.17 10.42 -15.36
N THR A 37 -6.85 9.51 -14.44
CA THR A 37 -5.73 8.58 -14.58
C THR A 37 -5.85 7.73 -15.84
N LEU A 38 -7.04 7.19 -16.13
CA LEU A 38 -7.26 6.41 -17.34
C LEU A 38 -7.17 7.23 -18.63
N ALA A 39 -7.53 8.51 -18.61
CA ALA A 39 -7.38 9.40 -19.76
C ALA A 39 -5.90 9.69 -20.09
N GLU A 40 -5.00 9.56 -19.10
CA GLU A 40 -3.55 9.71 -19.27
C GLU A 40 -2.82 8.39 -19.55
N ARG A 41 -3.57 7.28 -19.74
CA ARG A 41 -2.99 5.96 -20.05
C ARG A 41 -2.14 6.03 -21.33
N PRO A 42 -0.83 5.71 -21.26
CA PRO A 42 0.01 5.68 -22.45
C PRO A 42 -0.40 4.56 -23.43
N ASP A 43 -0.39 4.87 -24.73
CA ASP A 43 -0.46 3.92 -25.86
C ASP A 43 -1.62 2.92 -25.88
N ASN A 44 -2.67 3.10 -25.07
CA ASN A 44 -3.73 2.11 -24.84
C ASN A 44 -3.20 0.69 -24.50
N CYS A 45 -1.98 0.60 -23.96
CA CYS A 45 -1.31 -0.66 -23.65
C CYS A 45 -2.00 -1.36 -22.46
N PRO A 46 -1.98 -2.71 -22.36
CA PRO A 46 -2.65 -3.45 -21.26
C PRO A 46 -2.41 -2.84 -19.89
N VAL A 47 -3.44 -2.76 -19.04
CA VAL A 47 -3.29 -2.14 -17.72
C VAL A 47 -2.59 -3.10 -16.77
N TRP A 48 -1.41 -2.69 -16.33
CA TRP A 48 -0.70 -3.33 -15.22
C TRP A 48 -0.85 -2.52 -13.93
N VAL A 49 -0.86 -3.19 -12.79
CA VAL A 49 -0.83 -2.58 -11.45
C VAL A 49 0.43 -3.03 -10.73
N PHE A 50 1.18 -2.10 -10.15
CA PHE A 50 2.35 -2.40 -9.33
C PHE A 50 1.97 -2.58 -7.86
N GLY A 51 2.14 -3.79 -7.34
CA GLY A 51 2.03 -4.10 -5.93
C GLY A 51 3.39 -4.14 -5.24
N TYR A 52 3.60 -3.20 -4.31
CA TYR A 52 4.83 -3.11 -3.50
C TYR A 52 4.55 -3.26 -1.99
N GLY A 53 3.28 -3.49 -1.62
CA GLY A 53 2.82 -3.60 -0.23
C GLY A 53 1.72 -4.66 -0.13
N SER A 54 0.62 -4.34 0.57
CA SER A 54 -0.49 -5.30 0.76
C SER A 54 -1.11 -5.89 -0.50
N LEU A 55 -0.95 -5.25 -1.66
CA LEU A 55 -1.40 -5.82 -2.93
C LEU A 55 -0.69 -7.13 -3.28
N MET A 56 0.52 -7.37 -2.75
CA MET A 56 1.29 -8.57 -3.05
C MET A 56 0.60 -9.86 -2.57
N TRP A 57 -0.04 -9.83 -1.39
CA TRP A 57 -0.75 -11.00 -0.83
C TRP A 57 -2.27 -10.87 -0.82
N ASN A 58 -2.78 -9.65 -0.98
CA ASN A 58 -4.21 -9.39 -1.02
C ASN A 58 -4.43 -8.34 -2.11
N PRO A 59 -4.58 -8.68 -3.39
CA PRO A 59 -4.76 -7.71 -4.47
C PRO A 59 -6.18 -7.11 -4.53
N VAL A 60 -7.20 -7.81 -4.01
CA VAL A 60 -8.67 -7.51 -4.11
C VAL A 60 -9.26 -7.46 -5.53
N PHE A 61 -8.42 -7.54 -6.55
CA PHE A 61 -8.79 -7.63 -7.95
C PHE A 61 -8.33 -8.94 -8.59
N ASP A 62 -8.94 -9.27 -9.73
CA ASP A 62 -8.53 -10.39 -10.57
C ASP A 62 -7.40 -9.94 -11.54
N ALA A 63 -6.47 -10.83 -11.84
CA ALA A 63 -5.35 -10.58 -12.75
C ALA A 63 -5.16 -11.79 -13.68
N ASP A 64 -4.96 -11.53 -14.98
CA ASP A 64 -4.63 -12.57 -15.96
C ASP A 64 -3.20 -13.09 -15.78
N GLU A 65 -2.32 -12.23 -15.26
CA GLU A 65 -0.89 -12.48 -15.19
C GLU A 65 -0.28 -11.75 -14.00
N ILE A 66 0.67 -12.42 -13.34
CA ILE A 66 1.40 -11.88 -12.19
C ILE A 66 2.88 -12.16 -12.41
N CYS A 67 3.69 -11.11 -12.41
CA CYS A 67 5.12 -11.20 -12.63
C CYS A 67 5.90 -10.46 -11.55
N LEU A 68 7.11 -10.92 -11.26
CA LEU A 68 8.08 -10.12 -10.52
C LEU A 68 8.51 -8.94 -11.38
N ALA A 69 8.55 -7.75 -10.78
CA ALA A 69 8.92 -6.53 -11.48
C ALA A 69 9.66 -5.55 -10.58
N THR A 70 10.51 -4.73 -11.19
CA THR A 70 11.23 -3.66 -10.51
C THR A 70 10.78 -2.31 -11.03
N LEU A 71 10.42 -1.42 -10.11
CA LEU A 71 10.14 -0.02 -10.35
C LEU A 71 11.39 0.80 -10.01
N ASN A 72 11.99 1.42 -11.03
CA ASN A 72 13.16 2.29 -10.85
C ASN A 72 12.77 3.70 -10.45
N GLY A 73 13.60 4.37 -9.66
CA GLY A 73 13.39 5.74 -9.21
C GLY A 73 12.39 5.88 -8.07
N TRP A 74 11.99 4.77 -7.44
CA TRP A 74 11.07 4.74 -6.31
C TRP A 74 11.54 3.73 -5.27
N HIS A 75 11.46 4.08 -3.99
CA HIS A 75 11.80 3.21 -2.88
C HIS A 75 10.63 3.11 -1.89
N ARG A 76 10.52 1.95 -1.26
CA ARG A 76 9.56 1.64 -0.20
C ARG A 76 9.92 2.39 1.08
N THR A 77 8.92 3.03 1.70
CA THR A 77 9.12 3.82 2.93
C THR A 77 7.87 3.80 3.81
N PHE A 78 8.03 3.72 5.12
CA PHE A 78 6.94 3.74 6.10
C PHE A 78 6.60 5.18 6.52
N CYS A 79 6.32 6.05 5.54
CA CYS A 79 6.14 7.50 5.75
C CYS A 79 4.68 7.92 6.01
N LEU A 80 3.70 7.04 5.81
CA LEU A 80 2.29 7.40 5.98
C LEU A 80 1.84 7.21 7.43
N ARG A 81 1.42 8.29 8.09
CA ARG A 81 0.72 8.22 9.38
C ARG A 81 -0.60 7.47 9.21
N LEU A 82 -0.72 6.34 9.90
CA LEU A 82 -1.90 5.49 9.85
C LEU A 82 -2.82 5.74 11.04
N THR A 83 -3.89 6.51 10.84
CA THR A 83 -4.88 6.83 11.88
C THR A 83 -6.15 6.00 11.80
N SER A 84 -6.22 5.05 10.86
CA SER A 84 -7.38 4.19 10.62
C SER A 84 -6.94 2.81 10.11
N GLY A 85 -7.85 1.84 10.03
CA GLY A 85 -7.58 0.49 9.55
C GLY A 85 -6.78 -0.35 10.55
N ARG A 86 -5.46 -0.15 10.61
CA ARG A 86 -4.55 -0.86 11.55
C ARG A 86 -3.97 0.04 12.63
N GLY A 87 -4.47 1.26 12.74
CA GLY A 87 -4.18 2.20 13.80
C GLY A 87 -5.42 3.04 14.11
N THR A 88 -5.28 3.94 15.06
CA THR A 88 -6.33 4.90 15.44
C THR A 88 -5.74 6.31 15.55
N ALA A 89 -6.60 7.32 15.72
CA ALA A 89 -6.13 8.69 15.97
C ALA A 89 -5.27 8.79 17.25
N THR A 90 -5.58 8.01 18.30
CA THR A 90 -4.84 8.02 19.57
C THR A 90 -3.62 7.09 19.57
N HIS A 91 -3.65 6.01 18.79
CA HIS A 91 -2.55 5.07 18.61
C HIS A 91 -2.24 4.94 17.12
N PRO A 92 -1.63 5.97 16.51
CA PRO A 92 -1.34 5.96 15.10
C PRO A 92 -0.22 4.97 14.78
N GLY A 93 -0.34 4.32 13.64
CA GLY A 93 0.70 3.48 13.08
C GLY A 93 1.47 4.18 11.96
N ARG A 94 2.26 3.40 11.23
CA ARG A 94 2.92 3.77 9.97
C ARG A 94 2.57 2.78 8.87
N MET A 95 2.23 3.33 7.70
CA MET A 95 1.99 2.56 6.48
C MET A 95 3.01 2.89 5.40
N LEU A 96 3.14 1.92 4.52
CA LEU A 96 4.06 1.95 3.40
C LEU A 96 3.55 2.85 2.27
N ALA A 97 4.45 3.58 1.64
CA ALA A 97 4.24 4.20 0.34
C ALA A 97 5.53 4.13 -0.50
N LEU A 98 5.49 4.72 -1.69
CA LEU A 98 6.67 4.91 -2.54
C LEU A 98 7.10 6.37 -2.51
N GLU A 99 8.36 6.62 -2.21
CA GLU A 99 8.99 7.95 -2.33
C GLU A 99 10.04 7.95 -3.45
N PRO A 100 10.31 9.11 -4.08
CA PRO A 100 11.29 9.22 -5.15
C PRO A 100 12.69 8.76 -4.72
N GLY A 101 13.42 8.13 -5.64
CA GLY A 101 14.78 7.62 -5.46
C GLY A 101 14.85 6.11 -5.28
N GLY A 102 16.03 5.53 -5.50
CA GLY A 102 16.27 4.10 -5.34
C GLY A 102 15.56 3.23 -6.39
N ASN A 103 15.26 2.00 -6.01
CA ASN A 103 14.44 1.06 -6.77
C ASN A 103 13.60 0.21 -5.81
N THR A 104 12.51 -0.35 -6.33
CA THR A 104 11.61 -1.20 -5.56
C THR A 104 11.23 -2.40 -6.40
N THR A 105 11.52 -3.60 -5.91
CA THR A 105 10.96 -4.83 -6.46
C THR A 105 9.60 -5.13 -5.86
N GLY A 106 8.67 -5.66 -6.65
CA GLY A 106 7.33 -6.01 -6.22
C GLY A 106 6.70 -6.96 -7.23
N LEU A 107 5.37 -6.95 -7.29
CA LEU A 107 4.61 -7.71 -8.27
C LEU A 107 3.91 -6.78 -9.25
N ALA A 108 3.98 -7.12 -10.54
CA ALA A 108 3.18 -6.52 -11.59
C ALA A 108 1.98 -7.44 -11.87
N PHE A 109 0.77 -6.88 -11.81
CA PHE A 109 -0.47 -7.60 -12.08
C PHE A 109 -1.10 -7.08 -13.37
N ARG A 110 -1.26 -7.93 -14.39
CA ARG A 110 -1.98 -7.56 -15.62
C ARG A 110 -3.47 -7.74 -15.40
N LEU A 111 -4.24 -6.67 -15.48
CA LEU A 111 -5.69 -6.74 -15.35
C LEU A 111 -6.33 -7.35 -16.62
N PRO A 112 -7.42 -8.14 -16.49
CA PRO A 112 -8.18 -8.61 -17.62
C PRO A 112 -8.83 -7.43 -18.35
N GLU A 113 -8.61 -7.27 -19.65
CA GLU A 113 -9.12 -6.09 -20.39
C GLU A 113 -10.65 -5.98 -20.32
N ALA A 114 -11.35 -7.13 -20.28
CA ALA A 114 -12.81 -7.20 -20.21
C ALA A 114 -13.40 -6.61 -18.92
N THR A 115 -12.71 -6.73 -17.79
CA THR A 115 -13.17 -6.27 -16.46
C THR A 115 -12.28 -5.19 -15.85
N MET A 116 -11.27 -4.72 -16.60
CA MET A 116 -10.23 -3.80 -16.13
C MET A 116 -10.78 -2.62 -15.35
N ARG A 117 -11.84 -1.99 -15.85
CA ARG A 117 -12.46 -0.83 -15.20
C ARG A 117 -13.09 -1.18 -13.86
N GLU A 118 -13.77 -2.32 -13.75
CA GLU A 118 -14.38 -2.77 -12.49
C GLU A 118 -13.32 -3.14 -11.45
N GLU A 119 -12.22 -3.78 -11.89
CA GLU A 119 -11.07 -4.08 -11.06
C GLU A 119 -10.41 -2.80 -10.50
N LEU A 120 -10.22 -1.79 -11.35
CA LEU A 120 -9.68 -0.49 -10.93
C LEU A 120 -10.64 0.25 -10.00
N GLU A 121 -11.95 0.17 -10.19
CA GLU A 121 -12.92 0.80 -9.27
C GLU A 121 -12.83 0.20 -7.86
N LEU A 122 -12.62 -1.11 -7.74
CA LEU A 122 -12.35 -1.76 -6.45
C LEU A 122 -11.02 -1.34 -5.85
N LEU A 123 -9.98 -1.25 -6.69
CA LEU A 123 -8.66 -0.79 -6.26
C LEU A 123 -8.70 0.67 -5.77
N TRP A 124 -9.42 1.55 -6.45
CA TRP A 124 -9.59 2.96 -6.04
C TRP A 124 -10.35 3.09 -4.72
N LYS A 125 -11.36 2.24 -4.47
CA LYS A 125 -12.04 2.20 -3.17
C LYS A 125 -11.11 1.81 -2.02
N ARG A 126 -10.07 1.04 -2.32
CA ARG A 126 -9.08 0.58 -1.33
C ARG A 126 -7.94 1.57 -1.13
N GLU A 127 -7.29 2.01 -2.21
CA GLU A 127 -6.07 2.82 -2.14
C GLU A 127 -6.39 4.32 -2.07
N MET A 128 -7.42 4.78 -2.79
CA MET A 128 -7.77 6.22 -2.88
C MET A 128 -8.81 6.63 -1.82
N VAL A 129 -8.66 6.14 -0.59
CA VAL A 129 -9.59 6.46 0.52
C VAL A 129 -9.38 7.90 0.99
N THR A 130 -8.12 8.29 1.23
CA THR A 130 -7.79 9.64 1.73
C THR A 130 -7.04 10.52 0.73
N GLY A 131 -6.60 9.96 -0.40
CA GLY A 131 -5.72 10.68 -1.34
C GLY A 131 -4.28 10.86 -0.81
N CYS A 132 -3.85 10.04 0.16
CA CYS A 132 -2.44 9.97 0.57
C CYS A 132 -1.55 9.34 -0.52
N TYR A 133 -2.17 8.60 -1.44
CA TYR A 133 -1.55 8.12 -2.65
C TYR A 133 -1.97 8.94 -3.85
N ARG A 134 -1.07 9.02 -4.82
CA ARG A 134 -1.29 9.54 -6.17
C ARG A 134 -1.04 8.39 -7.16
N PRO A 135 -2.03 7.98 -7.97
CA PRO A 135 -1.80 7.01 -9.02
C PRO A 135 -0.91 7.62 -10.11
N GLN A 136 0.11 6.89 -10.53
CA GLN A 136 1.06 7.33 -11.54
C GLN A 136 1.37 6.20 -12.51
N TRP A 137 1.36 6.52 -13.82
CA TRP A 137 1.85 5.61 -14.85
C TRP A 137 3.39 5.59 -14.81
N CYS A 138 3.94 4.40 -14.61
CA CYS A 138 5.37 4.16 -14.47
C CYS A 138 5.82 3.03 -15.40
N SER A 139 7.07 3.11 -15.83
CA SER A 139 7.77 2.01 -16.49
C SER A 139 8.20 0.98 -15.45
N LEU A 140 7.80 -0.28 -15.62
CA LEU A 140 8.22 -1.41 -14.81
C LEU A 140 9.06 -2.38 -15.62
N ASP A 141 10.20 -2.78 -15.07
CA ASP A 141 11.03 -3.82 -15.66
C ASP A 141 10.59 -5.17 -15.11
N LEU A 142 9.99 -6.01 -15.95
CA LEU A 142 9.61 -7.37 -15.59
C LEU A 142 10.87 -8.24 -15.52
N HIS A 143 10.89 -9.19 -14.59
CA HIS A 143 12.01 -10.13 -14.45
C HIS A 143 12.21 -11.06 -15.67
N GLY A 144 11.25 -11.08 -16.60
CA GLY A 144 11.34 -11.76 -17.90
C GLY A 144 12.12 -10.99 -18.97
N GLY A 145 12.51 -9.73 -18.70
CA GLY A 145 13.28 -8.87 -19.61
C GLY A 145 12.43 -7.84 -20.38
N ASP A 146 11.11 -7.95 -20.32
CA ASP A 146 10.20 -6.97 -20.91
C ASP A 146 9.99 -5.77 -19.98
N THR A 147 9.72 -4.61 -20.58
CA THR A 147 9.30 -3.41 -19.86
C THR A 147 7.84 -3.13 -20.16
N VAL A 148 7.04 -2.89 -19.12
CA VAL A 148 5.60 -2.60 -19.24
C VAL A 148 5.24 -1.28 -18.57
N THR A 149 4.16 -0.66 -19.02
CA THR A 149 3.58 0.51 -18.35
C THR A 149 2.57 0.05 -17.31
N ALA A 150 2.73 0.51 -16.07
CA ALA A 150 1.87 0.11 -14.95
C ALA A 150 1.45 1.30 -14.09
N LEU A 151 0.31 1.16 -13.43
CA LEU A 151 -0.12 2.03 -12.36
C LEU A 151 0.61 1.70 -11.07
N ALA A 152 1.36 2.66 -10.54
CA ALA A 152 1.89 2.65 -9.19
C ALA A 152 1.18 3.73 -8.36
N PHE A 153 0.77 3.37 -7.14
CA PHE A 153 0.25 4.33 -6.16
C PHE A 153 1.42 4.89 -5.38
N VAL A 154 1.90 6.07 -5.76
CA VAL A 154 3.04 6.73 -5.10
C VAL A 154 2.57 7.69 -4.01
N THR A 155 3.45 8.11 -3.11
CA THR A 155 3.11 9.10 -2.07
C THR A 155 2.65 10.41 -2.71
N GLU A 156 1.60 11.05 -2.18
CA GLU A 156 1.28 12.46 -2.43
C GLU A 156 2.03 13.33 -1.41
N PRO A 157 3.18 13.95 -1.74
CA PRO A 157 4.06 14.54 -0.73
C PRO A 157 3.45 15.72 0.02
N ALA A 158 2.45 16.39 -0.55
CA ALA A 158 1.75 17.50 0.10
C ALA A 158 0.65 17.02 1.08
N HIS A 159 0.38 15.72 1.14
CA HIS A 159 -0.73 15.18 1.93
C HIS A 159 -0.42 15.25 3.45
N PRO A 160 -1.37 15.69 4.30
CA PRO A 160 -1.13 15.89 5.75
C PRO A 160 -0.73 14.63 6.54
N LEU A 161 -1.03 13.43 6.01
CA LEU A 161 -0.62 12.16 6.62
C LEU A 161 0.79 11.72 6.25
N VAL A 162 1.49 12.43 5.36
CA VAL A 162 2.89 12.13 5.03
C VAL A 162 3.78 12.74 6.10
N GLU A 163 4.58 11.90 6.75
CA GLU A 163 5.53 12.31 7.77
C GLU A 163 6.95 11.98 7.32
N LYS A 164 7.84 12.98 7.45
CA LYS A 164 9.23 12.89 6.99
C LYS A 164 10.12 12.01 7.87
N ASP A 165 9.75 11.84 9.13
CA ASP A 165 10.52 11.03 10.07
C ASP A 165 10.17 9.55 9.90
N THR A 166 11.00 8.88 9.11
CA THR A 166 10.91 7.45 8.81
C THR A 166 11.97 6.65 9.57
N CYS A 167 12.69 7.26 10.53
CA CYS A 167 13.76 6.56 11.23
C CYS A 167 13.19 5.42 12.07
N ILE A 168 13.86 4.26 12.03
CA ILE A 168 13.37 3.02 12.66
C ILE A 168 13.11 3.23 14.16
N GLN A 169 13.94 4.02 14.85
CA GLN A 169 13.78 4.33 16.28
C GLN A 169 12.47 5.08 16.56
N HIS A 170 11.99 5.88 15.61
CA HIS A 170 10.74 6.62 15.73
C HIS A 170 9.53 5.79 15.29
N ILE A 171 9.64 5.08 14.16
CA ILE A 171 8.50 4.37 13.58
C ILE A 171 8.23 3.00 14.20
N ALA A 172 9.24 2.29 14.71
CA ALA A 172 9.05 0.94 15.28
C ALA A 172 8.12 0.93 16.50
N PRO A 173 8.23 1.87 17.48
CA PRO A 173 7.28 1.94 18.60
C PRO A 173 5.84 2.19 18.15
N LEU A 174 5.64 3.05 17.14
CA LEU A 174 4.31 3.32 16.58
C LEU A 174 3.70 2.05 15.96
N ILE A 175 4.47 1.34 15.14
CA ILE A 175 4.02 0.09 14.48
C ILE A 175 3.76 -1.02 15.51
N ALA A 176 4.59 -1.11 16.56
CA ALA A 176 4.47 -2.14 17.60
C ALA A 176 3.15 -2.03 18.39
N CYS A 177 2.73 -0.80 18.70
CA CYS A 177 1.56 -0.51 19.53
C CYS A 177 0.26 -0.30 18.74
N ALA A 178 0.33 0.10 17.47
CA ALA A 178 -0.86 0.44 16.69
C ALA A 178 -1.74 -0.78 16.37
N SER A 179 -3.04 -0.64 16.64
CA SER A 179 -4.06 -1.63 16.34
C SER A 179 -5.36 -0.96 15.95
N GLY A 180 -6.10 -1.58 15.02
CA GLY A 180 -7.39 -1.09 14.54
C GLY A 180 -8.29 -2.22 14.04
N PRO A 181 -9.45 -1.90 13.42
CA PRO A 181 -10.42 -2.89 12.98
C PRO A 181 -9.89 -3.92 11.95
N LEU A 182 -8.79 -3.60 11.25
CA LEU A 182 -8.15 -4.49 10.27
C LEU A 182 -7.00 -5.32 10.86
N GLY A 183 -6.79 -5.26 12.18
CA GLY A 183 -5.70 -5.92 12.90
C GLY A 183 -4.60 -4.94 13.31
N THR A 184 -3.46 -5.48 13.73
CA THR A 184 -2.32 -4.65 14.16
C THR A 184 -1.51 -4.14 12.98
N ASN A 185 -0.79 -3.03 13.19
CA ASN A 185 0.15 -2.53 12.19
C ASN A 185 1.38 -3.46 12.06
N ALA A 186 1.83 -4.06 13.18
CA ALA A 186 2.89 -5.07 13.16
C ALA A 186 2.55 -6.30 12.28
N GLN A 187 1.30 -6.77 12.29
CA GLN A 187 0.86 -7.85 11.39
C GLN A 187 1.05 -7.50 9.91
N TYR A 188 0.81 -6.23 9.52
CA TYR A 188 1.07 -5.77 8.16
C TYR A 188 2.56 -5.85 7.82
N LEU A 189 3.42 -5.33 8.70
CA LEU A 189 4.88 -5.34 8.50
C LEU A 189 5.41 -6.77 8.37
N PHE A 190 4.97 -7.70 9.22
CA PHE A 190 5.42 -9.10 9.16
C PHE A 190 4.87 -9.84 7.94
N SER A 191 3.66 -9.53 7.49
CA SER A 191 3.13 -10.09 6.24
C SER A 191 3.96 -9.63 5.05
N LEU A 192 4.32 -8.34 5.01
CA LEU A 192 5.20 -7.81 3.97
C LEU A 192 6.59 -8.43 4.01
N GLU A 193 7.18 -8.58 5.20
CA GLU A 193 8.47 -9.27 5.37
C GLU A 193 8.43 -10.71 4.82
N GLN A 194 7.37 -11.45 5.11
CA GLN A 194 7.18 -12.82 4.64
C GLN A 194 7.01 -12.87 3.12
N GLU A 195 6.22 -11.96 2.55
CA GLU A 195 6.01 -11.90 1.10
C GLU A 195 7.30 -11.57 0.34
N LEU A 196 8.09 -10.62 0.83
CA LEU A 196 9.39 -10.33 0.23
C LEU A 196 10.29 -11.58 0.24
N LYS A 197 10.33 -12.34 1.35
CA LYS A 197 11.07 -13.60 1.45
C LYS A 197 10.54 -14.68 0.49
N ASN A 198 9.22 -14.81 0.35
CA ASN A 198 8.59 -15.79 -0.54
C ASN A 198 9.03 -15.60 -2.00
N TYR A 199 9.25 -14.35 -2.41
CA TYR A 199 9.72 -13.99 -3.74
C TYR A 199 11.25 -13.80 -3.84
N GLY A 200 12.00 -14.12 -2.78
CA GLY A 200 13.46 -13.98 -2.76
C GLY A 200 13.96 -12.54 -2.82
N MET A 201 13.13 -11.56 -2.46
CA MET A 201 13.50 -10.14 -2.41
C MET A 201 14.30 -9.84 -1.12
N SER A 202 15.23 -8.89 -1.19
CA SER A 202 15.94 -8.36 -0.02
C SER A 202 15.57 -6.92 0.23
N ASP A 203 15.24 -6.58 1.48
CA ASP A 203 15.01 -5.22 1.95
C ASP A 203 15.54 -5.12 3.39
N GLU A 204 16.80 -4.69 3.52
CA GLU A 204 17.51 -4.66 4.80
C GLU A 204 16.86 -3.71 5.81
N GLU A 205 16.36 -2.56 5.34
CA GLU A 205 15.70 -1.58 6.20
C GLU A 205 14.38 -2.14 6.76
N LEU A 206 13.58 -2.80 5.91
CA LEU A 206 12.35 -3.45 6.35
C LEU A 206 12.62 -4.60 7.31
N TYR A 207 13.66 -5.39 7.07
CA TYR A 207 14.06 -6.49 7.95
C TYR A 207 14.51 -5.99 9.32
N GLU A 208 15.29 -4.91 9.36
CA GLU A 208 15.67 -4.26 10.61
C GLU A 208 14.46 -3.67 11.33
N LEU A 209 13.54 -3.01 10.62
CA LEU A 209 12.30 -2.49 11.19
C LEU A 209 11.46 -3.63 11.80
N ALA A 210 11.27 -4.73 11.09
CA ALA A 210 10.53 -5.90 11.57
C ALA A 210 11.21 -6.52 12.80
N ARG A 211 12.54 -6.58 12.84
CA ARG A 211 13.29 -7.04 14.01
C ARG A 211 13.05 -6.15 15.23
N GLN A 212 13.12 -4.82 15.07
CA GLN A 212 12.89 -3.86 16.16
C GLN A 212 11.46 -3.94 16.69
N VAL A 213 10.46 -4.04 15.82
CA VAL A 213 9.05 -4.21 16.21
C VAL A 213 8.85 -5.48 17.04
N ARG A 214 9.46 -6.62 16.65
CA ARG A 214 9.40 -7.87 17.44
C ARG A 214 10.02 -7.71 18.82
N LEU A 215 11.17 -7.03 18.93
CA LEU A 215 11.83 -6.79 20.22
C LEU A 215 10.96 -5.93 21.15
N LEU A 216 10.31 -4.89 20.62
CA LEU A 216 9.40 -4.05 21.40
C LEU A 216 8.20 -4.86 21.91
N GLN A 217 7.56 -5.64 21.05
CA GLN A 217 6.42 -6.48 21.45
C GLN A 217 6.78 -7.57 22.48
N GLN A 218 8.00 -8.11 22.43
CA GLN A 218 8.48 -9.06 23.44
C GLN A 218 8.72 -8.40 24.81
N ARG A 219 9.24 -7.17 24.83
CA ARG A 219 9.48 -6.41 26.07
C ARG A 219 8.17 -6.06 26.76
N ASP A 220 7.13 -5.69 26.00
CA ASP A 220 5.82 -5.37 26.54
C ASP A 220 5.05 -6.63 27.01
N ALA A 221 5.38 -7.80 26.46
CA ALA A 221 4.80 -9.09 26.86
C ALA A 221 5.49 -9.71 28.09
N ALA A 222 6.70 -9.25 28.45
CA ALA A 222 7.36 -9.67 29.68
C ALA A 222 6.70 -8.94 30.86
N PRO A 223 6.06 -9.64 31.81
CA PRO A 223 5.54 -9.00 33.02
C PRO A 223 6.72 -8.35 33.75
N GLY A 224 6.55 -7.09 34.16
CA GLY A 224 7.57 -6.36 34.90
C GLY A 224 8.02 -7.16 36.12
N GLU A 225 9.31 -7.49 36.17
CA GLU A 225 9.98 -8.00 37.38
C GLU A 225 9.98 -6.96 38.49
#